data_AF-A0A6M1R3Z0-F1
#
_entry.id   AF-A0A6M1R3Z0-F1
#
_cell.length_a   1.000
_cell.length_b   1.000
_cell.length_c   1.000
_cell.angle_alpha   90.00
_cell.angle_beta   90.00
_cell.angle_gamma   90.00
#
_symmetry.space_group_name_H-M   'P 1'
#
loop_
_entity.id
_entity.type
_entity.pdbx_description
1 polymer ?
#
loop_
_entity_poly.entity_id
_entity_poly.type
_entity_poly.pdbx_seq_one_letter_code
_entity_poly.pdbx_strand_id
1 'polypeptide(L)'
;MSEIAEAVESLEALLGLPKGFYSKLHQEDDWSFIIKLSALFEAASTEAIASKLQHPEISSALSSLDQAHPRHGKIALMLKLGIISPEQKTFLVKLAELRNKLVHNISEVAFDFENYLSSLEKGQQNALAKILGHGVNPTFKIQGVSLNRTDFTIENPKIATWVTANEILACLHSEIAHGVDMQEITRLGISVIENITRHLSQIHNA
;
A
#
# COMPACT_ATOMS: atom_id res chain seq x y z
N MET A 1 0.45 -9.69 17.92
CA MET A 1 -0.11 -10.18 16.64
C MET A 1 1.08 -10.42 15.72
N SER A 2 0.95 -10.69 14.42
CA SER A 2 2.14 -10.58 13.55
C SER A 2 2.53 -9.10 13.44
N GLU A 3 3.82 -8.77 13.32
CA GLU A 3 4.30 -7.38 13.15
C GLU A 3 3.60 -6.66 11.98
N ILE A 4 3.33 -7.40 10.90
CA ILE A 4 2.60 -6.92 9.72
C ILE A 4 1.16 -6.51 10.07
N ALA A 5 0.47 -7.27 10.93
CA ALA A 5 -0.90 -6.93 11.33
C ALA A 5 -0.93 -5.64 12.17
N GLU A 6 0.05 -5.44 13.04
CA GLU A 6 0.19 -4.23 13.86
C GLU A 6 0.52 -3.00 13.00
N ALA A 7 1.36 -3.17 11.98
CA ALA A 7 1.65 -2.12 11.00
C ALA A 7 0.40 -1.69 10.22
N VAL A 8 -0.44 -2.66 9.80
CA VAL A 8 -1.68 -2.34 9.07
C VAL A 8 -2.74 -1.71 9.99
N GLU A 9 -2.90 -2.17 11.24
CA GLU A 9 -3.79 -1.50 12.21
C GLU A 9 -3.35 -0.04 12.47
N SER A 10 -2.04 0.20 12.53
CA SER A 10 -1.49 1.55 12.71
C SER A 10 -1.73 2.42 11.49
N LEU A 11 -1.61 1.85 10.28
CA LEU A 11 -1.94 2.54 9.03
C LEU A 11 -3.44 2.87 8.94
N GLU A 12 -4.34 1.97 9.36
CA GLU A 12 -5.78 2.24 9.43
C GLU A 12 -6.06 3.44 10.31
N ALA A 13 -5.47 3.49 11.51
CA ALA A 13 -5.63 4.61 12.44
C ALA A 13 -5.13 5.93 11.84
N LEU A 14 -3.97 5.90 11.18
CA LEU A 14 -3.39 7.06 10.51
C LEU A 14 -4.28 7.61 9.40
N LEU A 15 -4.93 6.72 8.64
CA LEU A 15 -5.85 7.08 7.56
C LEU A 15 -7.27 7.38 8.04
N GLY A 16 -7.53 7.34 9.35
CA GLY A 16 -8.86 7.58 9.92
C GLY A 16 -9.89 6.48 9.62
N LEU A 17 -9.43 5.26 9.32
CA LEU A 17 -10.28 4.12 9.02
C LEU A 17 -10.75 3.41 10.30
N PRO A 18 -11.93 2.76 10.28
CA PRO A 18 -12.39 1.94 11.40
C PRO A 18 -11.41 0.79 11.68
N LYS A 19 -11.15 0.49 12.96
CA LYS A 19 -10.29 -0.64 13.35
C LYS A 19 -10.75 -1.96 12.70
N GLY A 20 -9.79 -2.64 12.08
CA GLY A 20 -9.97 -3.91 11.40
C GLY A 20 -10.61 -3.79 10.02
N PHE A 21 -10.65 -2.59 9.43
CA PHE A 21 -11.14 -2.35 8.07
C PHE A 21 -10.52 -3.33 7.07
N TYR A 22 -9.20 -3.40 7.01
CA TYR A 22 -8.44 -4.28 6.11
C TYR A 22 -8.68 -5.76 6.39
N SER A 23 -8.78 -6.11 7.68
CA SER A 23 -9.10 -7.49 8.08
C SER A 23 -10.49 -7.91 7.63
N LYS A 24 -11.47 -7.00 7.60
CA LYS A 24 -12.84 -7.28 7.13
C LYS A 24 -12.95 -7.22 5.62
N LEU A 25 -12.05 -6.52 4.95
CA LEU A 25 -12.08 -6.31 3.51
C LEU A 25 -12.11 -7.62 2.70
N HIS A 26 -11.39 -8.66 3.15
CA HIS A 26 -11.41 -9.97 2.47
C HIS A 26 -12.76 -10.71 2.55
N GLN A 27 -13.66 -10.29 3.44
CA GLN A 27 -14.98 -10.89 3.65
C GLN A 27 -16.06 -10.28 2.76
N GLU A 28 -15.76 -9.16 2.10
CA GLU A 28 -16.68 -8.52 1.17
C GLU A 28 -16.78 -9.31 -0.15
N ASP A 29 -17.65 -8.89 -1.07
CA ASP A 29 -17.63 -9.39 -2.44
C ASP A 29 -16.36 -8.94 -3.19
N ASP A 30 -16.05 -9.56 -4.32
CA ASP A 30 -14.79 -9.31 -5.05
C ASP A 30 -14.74 -7.92 -5.69
N TRP A 31 -15.88 -7.40 -6.14
CA TRP A 31 -15.96 -6.04 -6.65
C TRP A 31 -15.64 -5.04 -5.54
N SER A 32 -16.37 -5.08 -4.42
CA SER A 32 -16.16 -4.18 -3.28
C SER A 32 -14.75 -4.29 -2.72
N PHE A 33 -14.20 -5.51 -2.65
CA PHE A 33 -12.82 -5.79 -2.25
C PHE A 33 -11.83 -5.01 -3.11
N ILE A 34 -11.87 -5.12 -4.44
CA ILE A 34 -10.93 -4.43 -5.33
C ILE A 34 -11.07 -2.91 -5.23
N ILE A 35 -12.30 -2.39 -5.19
CA ILE A 35 -12.54 -0.94 -5.16
C ILE A 35 -11.99 -0.34 -3.87
N LYS A 36 -12.34 -0.92 -2.72
CA LYS A 36 -11.90 -0.42 -1.41
C LYS A 36 -10.41 -0.66 -1.17
N LEU A 37 -9.86 -1.77 -1.66
CA LEU A 37 -8.41 -2.02 -1.60
C LEU A 37 -7.64 -0.96 -2.40
N SER A 38 -8.13 -0.62 -3.59
CA SER A 38 -7.52 0.42 -4.42
C SER A 38 -7.59 1.80 -3.77
N ALA A 39 -8.74 2.15 -3.17
CA ALA A 39 -8.89 3.40 -2.43
C ALA A 39 -7.94 3.47 -1.22
N LEU A 40 -7.76 2.36 -0.50
CA LEU A 40 -6.79 2.25 0.59
C LEU A 40 -5.36 2.52 0.09
N PHE A 41 -4.96 1.91 -1.03
CA PHE A 41 -3.65 2.18 -1.62
C PHE A 41 -3.51 3.61 -2.12
N GLU A 42 -4.54 4.21 -2.70
CA GLU A 42 -4.52 5.61 -3.14
C GLU A 42 -4.23 6.57 -1.98
N ALA A 43 -4.85 6.34 -0.82
CA ALA A 43 -4.64 7.13 0.38
C ALA A 43 -3.26 6.85 1.01
N ALA A 44 -2.91 5.58 1.21
CA ALA A 44 -1.61 5.20 1.78
C ALA A 44 -0.42 5.67 0.92
N SER A 45 -0.56 5.66 -0.42
CA SER A 45 0.47 6.17 -1.33
C SER A 45 0.69 7.67 -1.17
N THR A 46 -0.40 8.44 -1.00
CA THR A 46 -0.30 9.89 -0.76
C THR A 46 0.51 10.16 0.51
N GLU A 47 0.15 9.51 1.62
CA GLU A 47 0.83 9.71 2.91
C GLU A 47 2.28 9.23 2.86
N ALA A 48 2.56 8.07 2.26
CA ALA A 48 3.93 7.57 2.12
C ALA A 48 4.83 8.51 1.31
N ILE A 49 4.33 9.08 0.20
CA ILE A 49 5.09 10.05 -0.60
C ILE A 49 5.32 11.34 0.19
N ALA A 50 4.28 11.87 0.85
CA ALA A 50 4.39 13.11 1.63
C ALA A 50 5.40 12.96 2.79
N SER A 51 5.33 11.84 3.52
CA SER A 51 6.29 11.49 4.57
C SER A 51 7.70 11.31 4.04
N LYS A 52 7.89 10.61 2.91
CA LYS A 52 9.22 10.42 2.30
C LYS A 52 9.87 11.74 1.89
N LEU A 53 9.06 12.67 1.40
CA LEU A 53 9.51 14.00 1.00
C LEU A 53 9.65 14.97 2.17
N GLN A 54 9.18 14.62 3.38
CA GLN A 54 9.20 15.49 4.56
C GLN A 54 8.41 16.80 4.38
N HIS A 55 7.39 16.76 3.53
CA HIS A 55 6.57 17.92 3.16
C HIS A 55 5.07 17.57 3.23
N PRO A 56 4.49 17.43 4.43
CA PRO A 56 3.09 17.01 4.59
C PRO A 56 2.09 17.95 3.90
N GLU A 57 2.45 19.22 3.71
CA GLU A 57 1.64 20.23 3.03
C GLU A 57 1.31 19.87 1.57
N ILE A 58 2.10 19.02 0.93
CA ILE A 58 1.87 18.61 -0.47
C ILE A 58 0.85 17.47 -0.59
N SER A 59 0.40 16.87 0.53
CA SER A 59 -0.55 15.73 0.53
C SER A 59 -1.81 16.06 -0.29
N SER A 60 -2.32 17.29 -0.18
CA SER A 60 -3.47 17.76 -0.98
C SER A 60 -3.22 17.72 -2.49
N ALA A 61 -2.02 18.13 -2.94
CA ALA A 61 -1.64 18.07 -4.35
C ALA A 61 -1.44 16.62 -4.81
N LEU A 62 -0.81 15.78 -3.99
CA LEU A 62 -0.59 14.35 -4.27
C LEU A 62 -1.90 13.57 -4.40
N SER A 63 -2.92 13.93 -3.62
CA SER A 63 -4.25 13.32 -3.70
C SER A 63 -4.94 13.52 -5.06
N SER A 64 -4.58 14.57 -5.80
CA SER A 64 -5.10 14.82 -7.15
C SER A 64 -4.34 14.10 -8.26
N LEU A 65 -3.20 13.48 -7.95
CA LEU A 65 -2.41 12.75 -8.94
C LEU A 65 -3.06 11.41 -9.29
N ASP A 66 -2.99 11.07 -10.57
CA ASP A 66 -3.34 9.74 -11.05
C ASP A 66 -2.59 8.65 -10.29
N GLN A 67 -3.29 7.57 -9.91
CA GLN A 67 -2.65 6.49 -9.17
C GLN A 67 -1.57 5.77 -10.00
N ALA A 68 -1.90 5.43 -11.26
CA ALA A 68 -1.11 4.53 -12.10
C ALA A 68 -0.58 5.15 -13.40
N HIS A 69 -0.58 6.49 -13.54
CA HIS A 69 0.00 7.10 -14.75
C HIS A 69 1.51 6.73 -14.88
N PRO A 70 1.98 6.19 -16.03
CA PRO A 70 3.30 5.55 -16.12
C PRO A 70 4.49 6.47 -15.81
N ARG A 71 4.34 7.79 -16.01
CA ARG A 71 5.42 8.77 -15.86
C ARG A 71 5.36 9.61 -14.58
N HIS A 72 4.15 9.91 -14.11
CA HIS A 72 3.92 10.90 -13.05
C HIS A 72 2.83 10.50 -12.07
N GLY A 73 2.31 9.27 -12.15
CA GLY A 73 1.36 8.77 -11.18
C GLY A 73 2.05 8.41 -9.86
N LYS A 74 1.25 8.26 -8.79
CA LYS A 74 1.74 7.96 -7.44
C LYS A 74 2.62 6.71 -7.41
N ILE A 75 2.23 5.64 -8.11
CA ILE A 75 3.03 4.40 -8.17
C ILE A 75 4.41 4.65 -8.83
N ALA A 76 4.48 5.46 -9.87
CA ALA A 76 5.75 5.79 -10.52
C ALA A 76 6.65 6.63 -9.61
N LEU A 77 6.07 7.55 -8.84
CA LEU A 77 6.79 8.35 -7.85
C LEU A 77 7.30 7.48 -6.69
N MET A 78 6.46 6.60 -6.13
CA MET A 78 6.88 5.69 -5.05
C MET A 78 8.07 4.84 -5.45
N LEU A 79 8.09 4.29 -6.68
CA LEU A 79 9.25 3.54 -7.17
C LEU A 79 10.51 4.42 -7.26
N LYS A 80 10.39 5.64 -7.80
CA LYS A 80 11.54 6.57 -7.94
C LYS A 80 12.10 7.04 -6.61
N LEU A 81 11.24 7.14 -5.59
CA LEU A 81 11.61 7.50 -4.22
C LEU A 81 12.11 6.30 -3.41
N GLY A 82 12.10 5.09 -3.97
CA GLY A 82 12.50 3.87 -3.28
C GLY A 82 11.55 3.42 -2.17
N ILE A 83 10.28 3.86 -2.22
CA ILE A 83 9.23 3.48 -1.25
C ILE A 83 8.74 2.05 -1.52
N ILE A 84 8.73 1.63 -2.80
CA ILE A 84 8.28 0.30 -3.22
C ILE A 84 9.29 -0.36 -4.16
N SER A 85 9.26 -1.69 -4.23
CA SER A 85 10.06 -2.48 -5.17
C SER A 85 9.45 -2.51 -6.58
N PRO A 86 10.22 -2.93 -7.61
CA PRO A 86 9.69 -3.18 -8.96
C PRO A 86 8.54 -4.20 -9.01
N GLU A 87 8.60 -5.23 -8.16
CA GLU A 87 7.58 -6.28 -8.06
C GLU A 87 6.30 -5.73 -7.43
N GLN A 88 6.42 -4.96 -6.33
CA GLN A 88 5.30 -4.28 -5.69
C GLN A 88 4.64 -3.27 -6.66
N LYS A 89 5.43 -2.52 -7.44
CA LYS A 89 4.90 -1.68 -8.53
C LYS A 89 4.06 -2.50 -9.50
N THR A 90 4.54 -3.68 -9.91
CA THR A 90 3.83 -4.51 -10.90
C THR A 90 2.46 -4.94 -10.36
N PHE A 91 2.39 -5.30 -9.07
CA PHE A 91 1.13 -5.57 -8.38
C PHE A 91 0.21 -4.34 -8.35
N LEU A 92 0.70 -3.19 -7.91
CA LEU A 92 -0.11 -1.97 -7.77
C LEU A 92 -0.65 -1.46 -9.10
N VAL A 93 0.15 -1.54 -10.18
CA VAL A 93 -0.31 -1.21 -11.54
C VAL A 93 -1.42 -2.16 -11.96
N LYS A 94 -1.24 -3.48 -11.76
CA LYS A 94 -2.26 -4.47 -12.12
C LYS A 94 -3.56 -4.27 -11.33
N LEU A 95 -3.46 -3.92 -10.04
CA LEU A 95 -4.60 -3.60 -9.20
C LEU A 95 -5.35 -2.36 -9.71
N ALA A 96 -4.62 -1.30 -10.07
CA ALA A 96 -5.22 -0.08 -10.64
C ALA A 96 -5.88 -0.32 -12.00
N GLU A 97 -5.26 -1.13 -12.88
CA GLU A 97 -5.86 -1.56 -14.15
C GLU A 97 -7.16 -2.32 -13.92
N LEU A 98 -7.16 -3.26 -12.97
CA LEU A 98 -8.35 -4.03 -12.61
C LEU A 98 -9.45 -3.11 -12.07
N ARG A 99 -9.14 -2.25 -11.09
CA ARG A 99 -10.08 -1.27 -10.56
C ARG A 99 -10.69 -0.39 -11.65
N ASN A 100 -9.88 0.13 -12.56
CA ASN A 100 -10.36 0.97 -13.66
C ASN A 100 -11.35 0.21 -14.54
N LYS A 101 -11.07 -1.06 -14.89
CA LYS A 101 -12.03 -1.90 -15.59
C LYS A 101 -13.37 -2.01 -14.83
N LEU A 102 -13.32 -2.26 -13.53
CA LEU A 102 -14.51 -2.50 -12.70
C LEU A 102 -15.36 -1.25 -12.45
N VAL A 103 -14.77 -0.06 -12.33
CA VAL A 103 -15.54 1.17 -12.06
C VAL A 103 -16.10 1.82 -13.32
N HIS A 104 -15.48 1.60 -14.48
CA HIS A 104 -15.95 2.19 -15.74
C HIS A 104 -17.10 1.43 -16.37
N ASN A 105 -17.41 0.22 -15.88
CA ASN A 105 -18.53 -0.57 -16.34
C ASN A 105 -19.36 -1.06 -15.14
N ILE A 106 -20.50 -0.43 -14.89
CA ILE A 106 -21.36 -0.77 -13.73
C ILE A 106 -21.87 -2.22 -13.77
N SER A 107 -21.92 -2.87 -14.94
CA SER A 107 -22.29 -4.28 -15.01
C SER A 107 -21.25 -5.22 -14.39
N GLU A 108 -20.04 -4.72 -14.10
CA GLU A 108 -19.00 -5.45 -13.38
C GLU A 108 -19.25 -5.51 -11.86
N VAL A 109 -20.36 -4.99 -11.33
CA VAL A 109 -20.70 -5.10 -9.90
C VAL A 109 -20.79 -6.56 -9.43
N ALA A 110 -21.05 -7.49 -10.35
CA ALA A 110 -21.03 -8.93 -10.11
C ALA A 110 -19.65 -9.57 -10.43
N PHE A 111 -18.58 -8.77 -10.46
CA PHE A 111 -17.22 -9.27 -10.68
C PHE A 111 -16.88 -10.34 -9.64
N ASP A 112 -16.20 -11.37 -10.14
CA ASP A 112 -15.73 -12.50 -9.38
C ASP A 112 -14.36 -12.92 -9.95
N PHE A 113 -13.40 -13.13 -9.06
CA PHE A 113 -12.05 -13.49 -9.46
C PHE A 113 -11.99 -14.84 -10.19
N GLU A 114 -12.82 -15.81 -9.80
CA GLU A 114 -12.80 -17.16 -10.38
C GLU A 114 -13.24 -17.11 -11.86
N ASN A 115 -14.36 -16.46 -12.14
CA ASN A 115 -14.84 -16.20 -13.49
C ASN A 115 -13.85 -15.35 -14.30
N TYR A 116 -13.23 -14.34 -13.67
CA TYR A 116 -12.24 -13.52 -14.36
C TYR A 116 -11.00 -14.33 -14.77
N LEU A 117 -10.41 -15.11 -13.86
CA LEU A 117 -9.23 -15.91 -14.15
C LEU A 117 -9.50 -17.06 -15.13
N SER A 118 -10.66 -17.70 -15.04
CA SER A 118 -11.04 -18.79 -15.95
C SER A 118 -11.32 -18.30 -17.38
N SER A 119 -11.66 -17.02 -17.54
CA SER A 119 -11.81 -16.39 -18.86
C SER A 119 -10.48 -16.11 -19.58
N LEU A 120 -9.35 -16.18 -18.87
CA LEU A 120 -8.03 -15.89 -19.42
C LEU A 120 -7.39 -17.15 -20.02
N GLU A 121 -6.52 -16.95 -21.01
CA GLU A 121 -5.67 -18.04 -21.49
C GLU A 121 -4.69 -18.49 -20.40
N LYS A 122 -4.33 -19.78 -20.39
CA LYS A 122 -3.46 -20.38 -19.35
C LYS A 122 -2.16 -19.61 -19.09
N GLY A 123 -1.56 -19.04 -20.13
CA GLY A 123 -0.35 -18.20 -20.00
C GLY A 123 -0.62 -16.88 -19.24
N GLN A 124 -1.74 -16.23 -19.56
CA GLN A 124 -2.19 -15.00 -18.91
C GLN A 124 -2.60 -15.25 -17.46
N GLN A 125 -3.31 -16.36 -17.21
CA GLN A 125 -3.70 -16.80 -15.88
C GLN A 125 -2.47 -16.98 -14.98
N ASN A 126 -1.45 -17.71 -15.45
CA ASN A 126 -0.20 -17.91 -14.71
C ASN A 126 0.57 -16.60 -14.47
N ALA A 127 0.59 -15.71 -15.46
CA ALA A 127 1.25 -14.41 -15.32
C ALA A 127 0.54 -13.54 -14.27
N LEU A 128 -0.78 -13.48 -14.31
CA LEU A 128 -1.59 -12.74 -13.34
C LEU A 128 -1.45 -13.34 -11.94
N ALA A 129 -1.49 -14.66 -11.81
CA ALA A 129 -1.32 -15.35 -10.53
C ALA A 129 0.02 -15.04 -9.86
N LYS A 130 1.12 -14.97 -10.63
CA LYS A 130 2.42 -14.55 -10.09
C LYS A 130 2.43 -13.12 -9.57
N ILE A 131 1.66 -12.23 -10.18
CA ILE A 131 1.53 -10.82 -9.77
C ILE A 131 0.68 -10.73 -8.49
N LEU A 132 -0.53 -11.29 -8.52
CA LEU A 132 -1.47 -11.21 -7.39
C LEU A 132 -0.97 -11.93 -6.14
N GLY A 133 -0.21 -13.02 -6.32
CA GLY A 133 0.36 -13.81 -5.24
C GLY A 133 1.77 -13.42 -4.85
N HIS A 134 2.33 -12.30 -5.32
CA HIS A 134 3.74 -11.98 -5.10
C HIS A 134 4.18 -12.06 -3.63
N GLY A 135 3.35 -11.61 -2.69
CA GLY A 135 3.64 -11.68 -1.24
C GLY A 135 3.50 -13.07 -0.62
N VAL A 136 3.01 -14.08 -1.36
CA VAL A 136 2.94 -15.47 -0.89
C VAL A 136 4.30 -16.14 -1.08
N ASN A 137 4.72 -16.94 -0.11
CA ASN A 137 5.97 -17.72 -0.23
C ASN A 137 5.93 -18.63 -1.48
N PRO A 138 7.05 -18.75 -2.24
CA PRO A 138 7.09 -19.56 -3.47
C PRO A 138 6.59 -20.99 -3.26
N THR A 139 6.97 -21.58 -2.12
CA THR A 139 6.52 -22.89 -1.64
C THR A 139 6.19 -22.78 -0.16
N PHE A 140 5.10 -23.42 0.25
CA PHE A 140 4.65 -23.44 1.65
C PHE A 140 3.82 -24.70 1.92
N LYS A 141 3.48 -24.95 3.19
CA LYS A 141 2.68 -26.10 3.58
C LYS A 141 1.43 -25.69 4.35
N ILE A 142 0.29 -26.28 3.98
CA ILE A 142 -0.95 -26.22 4.76
C ILE A 142 -1.28 -27.63 5.20
N GLN A 143 -1.39 -27.86 6.51
CA GLN A 143 -1.74 -29.18 7.08
C GLN A 143 -0.87 -30.35 6.53
N GLY A 144 0.41 -30.08 6.26
CA GLY A 144 1.36 -31.06 5.71
C GLY A 144 1.38 -31.18 4.18
N VAL A 145 0.41 -30.59 3.47
CA VAL A 145 0.37 -30.55 2.00
C VAL A 145 1.27 -29.45 1.47
N SER A 146 2.21 -29.79 0.59
CA SER A 146 3.09 -28.82 -0.07
C SER A 146 2.35 -28.15 -1.22
N LEU A 147 2.31 -26.82 -1.19
CA LEU A 147 1.67 -25.98 -2.20
C LEU A 147 2.72 -25.10 -2.85
N ASN A 148 2.49 -24.76 -4.11
CA ASN A 148 3.23 -23.70 -4.79
C ASN A 148 2.34 -22.46 -4.92
N ARG A 149 2.96 -21.29 -4.86
CA ARG A 149 2.26 -20.00 -4.91
C ARG A 149 1.37 -19.81 -6.13
N THR A 150 1.80 -20.24 -7.31
CA THR A 150 1.07 -19.95 -8.56
C THR A 150 -0.26 -20.67 -8.56
N ASP A 151 -0.23 -21.98 -8.31
CA ASP A 151 -1.44 -22.81 -8.27
C ASP A 151 -2.35 -22.37 -7.14
N PHE A 152 -1.78 -22.10 -5.95
CA PHE A 152 -2.56 -21.56 -4.83
C PHE A 152 -3.25 -20.24 -5.18
N THR A 153 -2.58 -19.34 -5.90
CA THR A 153 -3.15 -18.04 -6.29
C THR A 153 -4.24 -18.20 -7.34
N ILE A 154 -4.13 -19.18 -8.24
CA ILE A 154 -5.18 -19.50 -9.21
C ILE A 154 -6.43 -19.99 -8.47
N GLU A 155 -6.26 -20.84 -7.47
CA GLU A 155 -7.36 -21.41 -6.68
C GLU A 155 -7.92 -20.42 -5.65
N ASN A 156 -7.10 -19.50 -5.15
CA ASN A 156 -7.44 -18.58 -4.04
C ASN A 156 -7.01 -17.13 -4.35
N PRO A 157 -7.46 -16.54 -5.46
CA PRO A 157 -6.96 -15.27 -5.99
C PRO A 157 -7.19 -14.08 -5.05
N LYS A 158 -8.36 -14.02 -4.40
CA LYS A 158 -8.68 -12.97 -3.42
C LYS A 158 -7.73 -13.04 -2.22
N ILE A 159 -7.54 -14.23 -1.66
CA ILE A 159 -6.67 -14.45 -0.49
C ILE A 159 -5.24 -14.10 -0.85
N ALA A 160 -4.73 -14.55 -2.00
CA ALA A 160 -3.39 -14.23 -2.46
C ALA A 160 -3.22 -12.71 -2.67
N THR A 161 -4.20 -12.04 -3.28
CA THR A 161 -4.22 -10.58 -3.45
C THR A 161 -4.19 -9.85 -2.10
N TRP A 162 -4.99 -10.33 -1.14
CA TRP A 162 -5.04 -9.78 0.22
C TRP A 162 -3.73 -10.02 1.00
N VAL A 163 -3.06 -11.17 0.84
CA VAL A 163 -1.75 -11.39 1.46
C VAL A 163 -0.70 -10.46 0.85
N THR A 164 -0.65 -10.37 -0.48
CA THR A 164 0.28 -9.48 -1.17
C THR A 164 0.05 -8.02 -0.81
N ALA A 165 -1.21 -7.58 -0.74
CA ALA A 165 -1.50 -6.22 -0.33
C ALA A 165 -1.14 -5.94 1.13
N ASN A 166 -1.25 -6.93 2.02
CA ASN A 166 -0.93 -6.79 3.44
C ASN A 166 0.57 -6.50 3.63
N GLU A 167 1.42 -7.19 2.86
CA GLU A 167 2.87 -6.94 2.82
C GLU A 167 3.19 -5.52 2.36
N ILE A 168 2.62 -5.09 1.22
CA ILE A 168 2.89 -3.75 0.68
C ILE A 168 2.40 -2.65 1.64
N LEU A 169 1.20 -2.80 2.24
CA LEU A 169 0.67 -1.83 3.20
C LEU A 169 1.56 -1.71 4.43
N ALA A 170 2.14 -2.81 4.92
CA ALA A 170 3.10 -2.77 6.01
C ALA A 170 4.40 -2.04 5.60
N CYS A 171 4.90 -2.22 4.38
CA CYS A 171 6.02 -1.42 3.85
C CYS A 171 5.69 0.07 3.79
N LEU A 172 4.51 0.44 3.28
CA LEU A 172 4.08 1.85 3.23
C LEU A 172 3.97 2.44 4.65
N HIS A 173 3.44 1.69 5.61
CA HIS A 173 3.42 2.10 7.01
C HIS A 173 4.82 2.36 7.55
N SER A 174 5.78 1.47 7.28
CA SER A 174 7.17 1.64 7.71
C SER A 174 7.77 2.95 7.18
N GLU A 175 7.54 3.27 5.90
CA GLU A 175 8.03 4.51 5.29
C GLU A 175 7.37 5.75 5.90
N ILE A 176 6.07 5.69 6.21
CA ILE A 176 5.35 6.77 6.89
C ILE A 176 5.91 6.99 8.31
N ALA A 177 6.07 5.91 9.08
CA ALA A 177 6.58 5.97 10.45
C ALA A 177 8.01 6.56 10.51
N HIS A 178 8.91 6.10 9.63
CA HIS A 178 10.25 6.67 9.51
C HIS A 178 10.22 8.15 9.15
N GLY A 179 9.28 8.57 8.30
CA GLY A 179 9.12 9.97 7.95
C GLY A 179 8.70 10.83 9.14
N VAL A 180 7.80 10.34 9.99
CA VAL A 180 7.35 11.04 11.20
C VAL A 180 8.50 11.18 12.21
N ASP A 181 9.27 10.12 12.43
CA ASP A 181 10.43 10.15 13.33
C ASP A 181 11.45 11.22 12.89
N MET A 182 11.69 11.34 11.58
CA MET A 182 12.64 12.31 11.03
C MET A 182 12.15 13.76 11.20
N GLN A 183 10.85 14.01 11.07
CA GLN A 183 10.26 15.34 11.33
C GLN A 183 10.42 15.73 12.80
N GLU A 184 10.19 14.79 13.72
CA GLU A 184 10.32 15.05 15.15
C GLU A 184 11.78 15.35 15.54
N ILE A 185 12.74 14.58 15.00
CA ILE A 185 14.18 14.86 15.18
C ILE A 185 14.54 16.27 14.67
N THR A 186 14.02 16.64 13.50
CA THR A 186 14.27 17.97 12.91
C THR A 186 13.70 19.08 13.81
N ARG A 187 12.47 18.91 14.30
CA ARG A 187 11.80 19.85 15.22
C ARG A 187 12.57 20.02 16.52
N LEU A 188 13.02 18.91 17.13
CA LEU A 188 13.84 18.93 18.34
C LEU A 188 15.16 19.67 18.10
N GLY A 189 15.82 19.42 16.98
CA GLY A 189 17.06 20.13 16.58
C GLY A 189 16.87 21.64 16.50
N ILE A 190 15.80 22.10 15.84
CA ILE A 190 15.46 23.53 15.75
C ILE A 190 15.22 24.13 17.14
N SER A 191 14.42 23.45 17.98
CA SER A 191 14.13 23.92 19.34
C SER A 191 15.38 24.07 20.20
N VAL A 192 16.33 23.13 20.08
CA VAL A 192 17.62 23.21 20.79
C VAL A 192 18.41 24.43 20.34
N ILE A 193 18.51 24.69 19.03
CA ILE A 193 19.21 25.86 18.48
C ILE A 193 18.58 27.17 18.97
N GLU A 194 17.25 27.25 18.96
CA GLU A 194 16.52 28.43 19.46
C GLU A 194 16.77 28.67 20.95
N ASN A 195 16.78 27.61 21.76
CA ASN A 195 17.04 27.70 23.19
C ASN A 195 18.47 28.16 23.48
N ILE A 196 19.46 27.60 22.78
CA ILE A 196 20.87 28.02 22.90
C ILE A 196 21.01 29.50 22.51
N THR A 197 20.43 29.90 21.38
CA THR A 197 20.48 31.28 20.89
C THR A 197 19.87 32.25 21.91
N ARG A 198 18.69 31.91 22.45
CA ARG A 198 18.02 32.70 23.49
C ARG A 198 18.87 32.86 24.74
N HIS A 199 19.55 31.79 25.18
CA HIS A 199 20.41 31.82 26.36
C HIS A 199 21.66 32.70 26.14
N LEU A 200 22.31 32.59 24.98
CA LEU A 200 23.46 33.42 24.62
C LEU A 200 23.09 34.91 24.54
N SER A 201 21.90 35.24 24.02
CA SER A 201 21.41 36.63 24.01
C SER A 201 21.15 37.20 25.40
N GLN A 202 20.79 36.37 26.39
CA GLN A 202 20.60 36.81 27.77
C GLN A 202 21.93 37.08 28.47
N ILE A 203 22.97 36.30 28.19
CA ILE A 203 24.32 36.50 28.73
C ILE A 203 24.94 37.81 28.22
N HIS A 204 24.68 38.19 26.97
CA HIS A 204 25.25 39.41 26.38
C HIS A 204 24.56 40.71 26.82
N ASN A 205 23.40 40.62 27.47
CA ASN A 205 22.61 41.76 27.95
C ASN A 205 22.72 41.96 29.49
N ALA A 206 23.59 41.21 30.16
CA ALA A 206 23.89 41.30 31.59
C ALA A 206 25.33 41.80 31.81
#